data_AF-A0A3C1HB62-F1
#
_entry.id   AF-A0A3C1HB62-F1
#
_cell.length_a   1.000
_cell.length_b   1.000
_cell.length_c   1.000
_cell.angle_alpha   90.00
_cell.angle_beta   90.00
_cell.angle_gamma   90.00
#
_symmetry.space_group_name_H-M   'P 1'
#
loop_
_entity.id
_entity.type
_entity.pdbx_description
1 polymer ?
#
loop_
_entity_poly.entity_id
_entity_poly.type
_entity_poly.pdbx_seq_one_letter_code
_entity_poly.pdbx_strand_id
1 'polypeptide(L)'
;MCKCTKHFLVILIAGFAIGSRAVAGYGIGVTSPPEFAATLDGNAAFEARFFAAHFQQVFPASEFGALPPRGALLRTITYYQDPLGPVYPPKDGFGGVEIRVSTVTRDGSSLSPVFSENLGLDDFELIRPGDLHSLGRGIDLSSSSDGFLYDPAKGNLLLDVRGLALPFIVDGFTSDHPTSVWQLRGDGSLPAGKLTVNGLVTGFGFWVVPEPGVGLLTTTGLVCLAALRRVDRMPRLVSDRG
;
A
#
# COMPACT_ATOMS: atom_id res chain seq x y z
N MET A 1 25.77 -48.11 -0.56
CA MET A 1 24.82 -46.98 -0.51
C MET A 1 23.41 -47.53 -0.38
N CYS A 2 22.73 -47.24 0.73
CA CYS A 2 21.47 -47.88 1.13
C CYS A 2 20.28 -47.29 0.33
N LYS A 3 19.45 -48.15 -0.31
CA LYS A 3 18.28 -47.75 -1.11
C LYS A 3 17.22 -46.95 -0.32
N CYS A 4 17.30 -46.95 1.01
CA CYS A 4 16.33 -46.30 1.90
C CYS A 4 16.41 -44.76 1.89
N THR A 5 17.59 -44.16 1.66
CA THR A 5 17.78 -42.70 1.75
C THR A 5 17.13 -41.93 0.59
N LYS A 6 16.95 -42.56 -0.58
CA LYS A 6 16.35 -41.91 -1.77
C LYS A 6 14.84 -41.69 -1.63
N HIS A 7 14.11 -42.58 -0.95
CA HIS A 7 12.65 -42.47 -0.83
C HIS A 7 12.22 -41.35 0.13
N PHE A 8 13.01 -41.11 1.18
CA PHE A 8 12.73 -40.08 2.17
C PHE A 8 12.85 -38.66 1.60
N LEU A 9 13.84 -38.44 0.72
CA LEU A 9 14.05 -37.14 0.07
C LEU A 9 12.90 -36.78 -0.89
N VAL A 10 12.36 -37.76 -1.62
CA VAL A 10 11.25 -37.51 -2.58
C VAL A 10 9.94 -37.17 -1.86
N ILE A 11 9.64 -37.80 -0.71
CA ILE A 11 8.44 -37.49 0.08
C ILE A 11 8.51 -36.08 0.68
N LEU A 12 9.70 -35.63 1.09
CA LEU A 12 9.90 -34.31 1.67
C LEU A 12 9.75 -33.19 0.63
N ILE A 13 10.20 -33.42 -0.60
CA ILE A 13 10.01 -32.50 -1.74
C ILE A 13 8.54 -32.47 -2.17
N ALA A 14 7.86 -33.63 -2.23
CA ALA A 14 6.44 -33.68 -2.61
C ALA A 14 5.51 -33.03 -1.56
N GLY A 15 5.84 -33.13 -0.26
CA GLY A 15 5.08 -32.46 0.80
C GLY A 15 5.16 -30.93 0.74
N PHE A 16 6.32 -30.38 0.35
CA PHE A 16 6.51 -28.93 0.21
C PHE A 16 5.72 -28.34 -0.98
N ALA A 17 5.52 -29.13 -2.03
CA ALA A 17 4.78 -28.72 -3.23
C ALA A 17 3.25 -28.71 -3.05
N ILE A 18 2.70 -29.44 -2.06
CA ILE A 18 1.24 -29.52 -1.84
C ILE A 18 0.76 -28.51 -0.77
N GLY A 19 1.64 -28.09 0.15
CA GLY A 19 1.31 -27.14 1.22
C GLY A 19 1.31 -25.66 0.82
N SER A 20 1.87 -25.32 -0.34
CA SER A 20 1.95 -23.95 -0.86
C SER A 20 0.71 -23.60 -1.68
N ARG A 21 -0.49 -23.84 -1.14
CA ARG A 21 -1.67 -23.12 -1.64
C ARG A 21 -1.54 -21.69 -1.17
N ALA A 22 -1.14 -20.80 -2.08
CA ALA A 22 -1.24 -19.37 -1.86
C ALA A 22 -2.66 -19.08 -1.40
N VAL A 23 -2.81 -18.67 -0.13
CA VAL A 23 -4.08 -18.12 0.32
C VAL A 23 -4.25 -16.86 -0.50
N ALA A 24 -5.31 -16.81 -1.31
CA ALA A 24 -5.63 -15.60 -2.05
C ALA A 24 -5.82 -14.50 -1.01
N GLY A 25 -5.05 -13.41 -1.14
CA GLY A 25 -5.27 -12.24 -0.30
C GLY A 25 -6.69 -11.71 -0.51
N TYR A 26 -7.12 -10.85 0.40
CA TYR A 26 -8.38 -10.13 0.27
C TYR A 26 -8.12 -8.63 0.26
N GLY A 27 -9.02 -7.90 -0.40
CA GLY A 27 -8.96 -6.44 -0.51
C GLY A 27 -9.65 -5.75 0.67
N ILE A 28 -9.07 -4.66 1.16
CA ILE A 28 -9.69 -3.74 2.13
C ILE A 28 -9.72 -2.35 1.50
N GLY A 29 -10.91 -1.76 1.41
CA GLY A 29 -11.08 -0.36 1.04
C GLY A 29 -11.14 0.52 2.29
N VAL A 30 -10.38 1.60 2.30
CA VAL A 30 -10.43 2.64 3.35
C VAL A 30 -10.63 3.99 2.66
N THR A 31 -11.59 4.79 3.13
CA THR A 31 -11.76 6.17 2.68
C THR A 31 -11.34 7.11 3.79
N SER A 32 -10.59 8.14 3.44
CA SER A 32 -10.19 9.21 4.34
C SER A 32 -10.66 10.57 3.82
N PRO A 33 -11.22 11.43 4.68
CA PRO A 33 -11.64 11.13 6.06
C PRO A 33 -12.81 10.12 6.13
N PRO A 34 -12.93 9.30 7.19
CA PRO A 34 -13.92 8.22 7.26
C PRO A 34 -15.38 8.72 7.32
N GLU A 35 -15.62 9.94 7.79
CA GLU A 35 -16.95 10.56 7.82
C GLU A 35 -17.55 10.75 6.42
N PHE A 36 -16.72 10.80 5.37
CA PHE A 36 -17.15 10.94 3.98
C PHE A 36 -17.27 9.59 3.26
N ALA A 37 -16.96 8.46 3.91
CA ALA A 37 -17.00 7.16 3.27
C ALA A 37 -18.41 6.76 2.77
N ALA A 38 -19.46 7.25 3.41
CA ALA A 38 -20.85 6.93 3.05
C ALA A 38 -21.40 7.80 1.90
N THR A 39 -20.96 9.05 1.82
CA THR A 39 -21.46 10.03 0.83
C THR A 39 -20.54 10.14 -0.37
N LEU A 40 -19.23 9.90 -0.19
CA LEU A 40 -18.18 10.22 -1.15
C LEU A 40 -18.27 11.68 -1.63
N ASP A 41 -18.75 12.53 -0.72
CA ASP A 41 -19.00 13.95 -0.90
C ASP A 41 -18.52 14.63 0.37
N GLY A 42 -17.41 15.34 0.23
CA GLY A 42 -16.77 16.13 1.24
C GLY A 42 -17.52 17.42 1.53
N ASN A 43 -16.85 18.35 2.22
CA ASN A 43 -17.39 19.69 2.48
C ASN A 43 -16.70 20.79 1.66
N ALA A 44 -15.83 20.41 0.72
CA ALA A 44 -15.09 21.32 -0.14
C ALA A 44 -14.83 20.70 -1.52
N ALA A 45 -14.65 21.57 -2.50
CA ALA A 45 -14.38 21.17 -3.88
C ALA A 45 -13.09 21.84 -4.35
N PHE A 46 -12.18 21.07 -4.96
CA PHE A 46 -10.89 21.58 -5.39
C PHE A 46 -10.61 21.35 -6.86
N GLU A 47 -10.23 22.41 -7.56
CA GLU A 47 -9.76 22.27 -8.92
C GLU A 47 -8.38 21.61 -8.93
N ALA A 48 -8.25 20.47 -9.62
CA ALA A 48 -7.01 19.72 -9.69
C ALA A 48 -5.80 20.54 -10.18
N ARG A 49 -6.03 21.64 -10.92
CA ARG A 49 -4.98 22.58 -11.35
C ARG A 49 -4.17 23.18 -10.19
N PHE A 50 -4.74 23.23 -8.98
CA PHE A 50 -4.04 23.68 -7.79
C PHE A 50 -3.01 22.67 -7.29
N PHE A 51 -3.16 21.38 -7.61
CA PHE A 51 -2.26 20.30 -7.18
C PHE A 51 -1.31 19.85 -8.30
N ALA A 52 -1.31 20.55 -9.44
CA ALA A 52 -0.74 20.05 -10.67
C ALA A 52 0.79 20.08 -10.75
N ALA A 53 1.50 20.78 -9.85
CA ALA A 53 2.95 20.62 -9.71
C ALA A 53 3.29 19.55 -8.68
N HIS A 54 2.97 19.82 -7.40
CA HIS A 54 3.40 19.01 -6.27
C HIS A 54 2.41 19.17 -5.12
N PHE A 55 1.93 18.07 -4.56
CA PHE A 55 0.99 18.01 -3.46
C PHE A 55 1.40 16.90 -2.48
N GLN A 56 1.43 17.20 -1.19
CA GLN A 56 1.63 16.22 -0.13
C GLN A 56 0.47 16.29 0.86
N GLN A 57 -0.08 15.14 1.27
CA GLN A 57 -1.12 15.07 2.29
C GLN A 57 -0.81 13.95 3.28
N VAL A 58 -1.03 14.24 4.57
CA VAL A 58 -0.88 13.27 5.65
C VAL A 58 -2.26 12.71 6.01
N PHE A 59 -2.33 11.38 6.12
CA PHE A 59 -3.51 10.62 6.49
C PHE A 59 -3.29 10.00 7.87
N PRO A 60 -4.08 10.37 8.89
CA PRO A 60 -3.91 9.86 10.25
C PRO A 60 -4.02 8.34 10.34
N ALA A 61 -3.11 7.71 11.06
CA ALA A 61 -3.08 6.26 11.26
C ALA A 61 -4.38 5.69 11.86
N SER A 62 -5.10 6.50 12.66
CA SER A 62 -6.38 6.14 13.27
C SER A 62 -7.49 5.83 12.26
N GLU A 63 -7.39 6.33 11.04
CA GLU A 63 -8.39 6.08 9.98
C GLU A 63 -8.23 4.70 9.35
N PHE A 64 -7.07 4.06 9.54
CA PHE A 64 -6.73 2.76 8.97
C PHE A 64 -6.95 1.60 9.96
N GLY A 65 -7.83 1.77 10.94
CA GLY A 65 -8.13 0.75 11.97
C GLY A 65 -8.74 -0.55 11.43
N ALA A 66 -9.20 -0.56 10.17
CA ALA A 66 -9.67 -1.76 9.48
C ALA A 66 -8.53 -2.69 9.00
N LEU A 67 -7.29 -2.20 8.95
CA LEU A 67 -6.14 -3.01 8.53
C LEU A 67 -5.76 -4.03 9.60
N PRO A 68 -5.27 -5.22 9.20
CA PRO A 68 -4.83 -6.22 10.17
C PRO A 68 -3.60 -5.73 10.95
N PRO A 69 -3.31 -6.32 12.12
CA PRO A 69 -2.03 -6.10 12.79
C PRO A 69 -0.89 -6.37 11.81
N ARG A 70 0.10 -5.47 11.76
CA ARG A 70 1.23 -5.45 10.81
C ARG A 70 0.92 -4.88 9.41
N GLY A 71 -0.30 -4.42 9.19
CA GLY A 71 -0.64 -3.66 7.99
C GLY A 71 -0.98 -4.47 6.76
N ALA A 72 -1.05 -3.80 5.61
CA ALA A 72 -1.40 -4.39 4.33
C ALA A 72 -0.71 -3.67 3.17
N LEU A 73 -0.70 -4.27 1.98
CA LEU A 73 -0.09 -3.68 0.80
C LEU A 73 -1.06 -2.66 0.17
N LEU A 74 -0.75 -1.38 0.28
CA LEU A 74 -1.41 -0.32 -0.48
C LEU A 74 -1.10 -0.49 -1.97
N ARG A 75 -2.13 -0.57 -2.79
CA ARG A 75 -1.99 -0.80 -4.24
C ARG A 75 -2.79 0.17 -5.09
N THR A 76 -3.91 0.66 -4.57
CA THR A 76 -4.77 1.57 -5.29
C THR A 76 -5.03 2.83 -4.48
N ILE A 77 -5.03 3.97 -5.17
CA ILE A 77 -5.51 5.23 -4.64
C ILE A 77 -6.66 5.69 -5.52
N THR A 78 -7.73 6.17 -4.91
CA THR A 78 -8.91 6.66 -5.62
C THR A 78 -9.15 8.12 -5.24
N TYR A 79 -9.16 9.00 -6.24
CA TYR A 79 -9.68 10.36 -6.07
C TYR A 79 -11.14 10.41 -6.51
N TYR A 80 -11.99 10.99 -5.68
CA TYR A 80 -13.41 11.14 -5.97
C TYR A 80 -13.68 12.45 -6.70
N GLN A 81 -14.62 12.40 -7.65
CA GLN A 81 -15.13 13.59 -8.31
C GLN A 81 -16.15 14.28 -7.39
N ASP A 82 -16.04 15.60 -7.25
CA ASP A 82 -17.07 16.42 -6.59
C ASP A 82 -18.40 16.31 -7.36
N PRO A 83 -19.52 15.97 -6.71
CA PRO A 83 -20.79 15.68 -7.37
C PRO A 83 -21.42 16.90 -8.06
N LEU A 84 -21.03 18.12 -7.67
CA LEU A 84 -21.49 19.38 -8.26
C LEU A 84 -20.50 19.94 -9.29
N GLY A 85 -19.31 19.36 -9.37
CA GLY A 85 -18.20 19.81 -10.20
C GLY A 85 -18.40 19.50 -11.69
N PRO A 86 -18.12 20.46 -12.59
CA PRO A 86 -18.10 20.18 -14.02
C PRO A 86 -16.98 19.18 -14.37
N VAL A 87 -17.27 18.32 -15.35
CA VAL A 87 -16.25 17.52 -16.03
C VAL A 87 -15.73 18.32 -17.22
N TYR A 88 -14.44 18.58 -17.22
CA TYR A 88 -13.74 19.21 -18.32
C TYR A 88 -13.26 18.15 -19.31
N PRO A 89 -13.25 18.43 -20.62
CA PRO A 89 -12.54 17.58 -21.56
C PRO A 89 -11.05 17.56 -21.17
N PRO A 90 -10.38 16.38 -21.16
CA PRO A 90 -8.96 16.33 -20.89
C PRO A 90 -8.24 17.17 -21.95
N LYS A 91 -7.67 18.31 -21.54
CA LYS A 91 -7.10 19.28 -22.48
C LYS A 91 -5.72 18.84 -23.00
N ASP A 92 -5.00 18.06 -22.22
CA ASP A 92 -3.72 17.44 -22.57
C ASP A 92 -3.68 16.11 -21.80
N GLY A 93 -3.24 15.02 -22.44
CA GLY A 93 -3.29 13.67 -21.83
C GLY A 93 -2.67 13.63 -20.43
N PHE A 94 -3.14 12.68 -19.60
CA PHE A 94 -2.73 12.45 -18.20
C PHE A 94 -1.26 12.03 -17.99
N GLY A 95 -0.34 12.41 -18.88
CA GLY A 95 1.06 12.04 -18.79
C GLY A 95 1.77 12.73 -17.64
N GLY A 96 2.46 11.95 -16.81
CA GLY A 96 3.43 12.48 -15.85
C GLY A 96 3.03 12.43 -14.38
N VAL A 97 1.96 11.72 -14.00
CA VAL A 97 1.62 11.56 -12.59
C VAL A 97 2.64 10.63 -11.92
N GLU A 98 3.31 11.15 -10.90
CA GLU A 98 4.13 10.36 -9.98
C GLU A 98 3.43 10.38 -8.62
N ILE A 99 3.23 9.21 -8.03
CA ILE A 99 2.76 9.10 -6.65
C ILE A 99 3.76 8.30 -5.84
N ARG A 100 4.23 8.93 -4.77
CA ARG A 100 5.06 8.31 -3.75
C ARG A 100 4.29 8.26 -2.45
N VAL A 101 4.62 7.26 -1.64
CA VAL A 101 4.03 7.06 -0.32
C VAL A 101 5.13 6.77 0.68
N SER A 102 4.94 7.20 1.92
CA SER A 102 5.85 6.88 3.02
C SER A 102 5.11 6.86 4.35
N THR A 103 5.73 6.25 5.36
CA THR A 103 5.25 6.27 6.74
C THR A 103 5.94 7.39 7.50
N VAL A 104 5.15 8.24 8.17
CA VAL A 104 5.66 9.41 8.91
C VAL A 104 5.10 9.45 10.31
N THR A 105 5.88 9.98 11.27
CA THR A 105 5.40 10.25 12.63
C THR A 105 4.72 11.61 12.76
N ARG A 106 4.84 12.46 11.73
CA ARG A 106 4.22 13.79 11.66
C ARG A 106 2.72 13.66 11.49
N ASP A 107 1.99 14.52 12.17
CA ASP A 107 0.58 14.79 11.90
C ASP A 107 0.43 15.95 10.90
N GLY A 108 -0.82 16.28 10.53
CA GLY A 108 -1.08 17.41 9.64
C GLY A 108 -0.56 18.75 10.21
N SER A 109 -0.62 18.93 11.53
CA SER A 109 -0.22 20.18 12.19
C SER A 109 1.30 20.42 12.22
N SER A 110 2.09 19.37 11.99
CA SER A 110 3.56 19.37 12.04
C SER A 110 4.21 19.22 10.66
N LEU A 111 3.44 19.42 9.58
CA LEU A 111 3.96 19.47 8.21
C LEU A 111 4.92 20.65 8.00
N SER A 112 6.01 20.38 7.29
CA SER A 112 6.92 21.41 6.77
C SER A 112 6.44 21.90 5.40
N PRO A 113 6.55 23.20 5.10
CA PRO A 113 6.40 23.69 3.73
C PRO A 113 7.41 23.05 2.74
N VAL A 114 8.55 22.54 3.23
CA VAL A 114 9.59 21.90 2.40
C VAL A 114 9.23 20.43 2.19
N PHE A 115 8.90 20.06 0.95
CA PHE A 115 8.36 18.71 0.63
C PHE A 115 9.29 17.56 1.05
N SER A 116 10.61 17.73 0.88
CA SER A 116 11.58 16.70 1.25
C SER A 116 11.71 16.46 2.75
N GLU A 117 11.29 17.42 3.59
CA GLU A 117 11.34 17.28 5.04
C GLU A 117 10.19 16.43 5.58
N ASN A 118 9.12 16.27 4.81
CA ASN A 118 7.94 15.52 5.22
C ASN A 118 8.08 14.02 4.97
N LEU A 119 8.89 13.60 3.98
CA LEU A 119 9.02 12.21 3.57
C LEU A 119 9.56 11.30 4.69
N GLY A 120 8.99 10.10 4.78
CA GLY A 120 9.49 9.02 5.62
C GLY A 120 10.74 8.36 5.07
N LEU A 121 11.40 7.53 5.89
CA LEU A 121 12.58 6.76 5.48
C LEU A 121 12.24 5.62 4.51
N ASP A 122 10.97 5.21 4.47
CA ASP A 122 10.40 4.17 3.61
C ASP A 122 9.69 4.76 2.38
N ASP A 123 10.21 5.87 1.86
CA ASP A 123 9.71 6.51 0.62
C ASP A 123 9.67 5.52 -0.56
N PHE A 124 8.47 5.30 -1.08
CA PHE A 124 8.15 4.28 -2.06
C PHE A 124 7.37 4.88 -3.22
N GLU A 125 7.88 4.70 -4.43
CA GLU A 125 7.20 5.08 -5.66
C GLU A 125 6.07 4.09 -5.95
N LEU A 126 4.84 4.48 -5.57
CA LEU A 126 3.66 3.65 -5.80
C LEU A 126 3.24 3.70 -7.26
N ILE A 127 3.29 4.87 -7.91
CA ILE A 127 2.80 5.04 -9.28
C ILE A 127 3.80 5.85 -10.07
N ARG A 128 4.23 5.27 -11.19
CA ARG A 128 5.18 5.88 -12.10
C ARG A 128 4.48 6.74 -13.13
N PRO A 129 5.16 7.79 -13.63
CA PRO A 129 4.76 8.47 -14.85
C PRO A 129 4.45 7.48 -15.98
N GLY A 130 3.17 7.39 -16.35
CA GLY A 130 2.70 6.50 -17.43
C GLY A 130 1.90 5.28 -16.99
N ASP A 131 1.89 4.94 -15.70
CA ASP A 131 1.21 3.74 -15.14
C ASP A 131 -0.28 4.00 -14.79
N LEU A 132 -0.94 4.92 -15.51
CA LEU A 132 -2.34 5.26 -15.25
C LEU A 132 -3.29 4.27 -15.92
N HIS A 133 -4.06 3.55 -15.12
CA HIS A 133 -5.02 2.56 -15.58
C HIS A 133 -6.43 2.93 -15.10
N SER A 134 -7.29 3.35 -16.04
CA SER A 134 -8.73 3.64 -15.88
C SER A 134 -9.11 4.99 -15.26
N LEU A 135 -10.14 5.60 -15.85
CA LEU A 135 -10.82 6.82 -15.39
C LEU A 135 -12.32 6.46 -15.29
N GLY A 136 -12.77 6.08 -14.10
CA GLY A 136 -14.19 5.84 -13.82
C GLY A 136 -14.90 7.10 -13.31
N ARG A 137 -15.86 6.94 -12.39
CA ARG A 137 -16.43 8.04 -11.58
C ARG A 137 -15.46 8.60 -10.52
N GLY A 138 -14.25 8.07 -10.50
CA GLY A 138 -13.08 8.51 -9.79
C GLY A 138 -11.86 8.03 -10.57
N ILE A 139 -10.67 8.41 -10.11
CA ILE A 139 -9.42 7.95 -10.74
C ILE A 139 -8.80 6.92 -9.83
N ASP A 140 -8.93 5.65 -10.25
CA ASP A 140 -8.28 4.53 -9.61
C ASP A 140 -6.85 4.43 -10.14
N LEU A 141 -5.92 4.73 -9.26
CA LEU A 141 -4.51 4.75 -9.54
C LEU A 141 -3.93 3.45 -9.00
N SER A 142 -3.84 2.43 -9.86
CA SER A 142 -3.29 1.13 -9.49
C SER A 142 -1.79 1.08 -9.78
N SER A 143 -1.01 0.65 -8.79
CA SER A 143 0.42 0.41 -8.97
C SER A 143 0.71 -0.77 -9.90
N SER A 144 1.72 -0.65 -10.75
CA SER A 144 2.36 -1.78 -11.44
C SER A 144 3.31 -2.57 -10.53
N SER A 145 3.62 -2.03 -9.34
CA SER A 145 4.46 -2.66 -8.32
C SER A 145 3.68 -3.61 -7.41
N ASP A 146 4.40 -4.35 -6.57
CA ASP A 146 3.81 -5.23 -5.57
C ASP A 146 2.98 -4.48 -4.50
N GLY A 147 3.10 -3.15 -4.42
CA GLY A 147 2.43 -2.27 -3.47
C GLY A 147 3.33 -1.82 -2.32
N PHE A 148 2.84 -0.88 -1.52
CA PHE A 148 3.53 -0.35 -0.35
C PHE A 148 2.99 -0.98 0.94
N LEU A 149 3.85 -1.64 1.73
CA LEU A 149 3.42 -2.23 3.00
C LEU A 149 3.23 -1.15 4.06
N TYR A 150 1.98 -0.74 4.28
CA TYR A 150 1.63 0.25 5.28
C TYR A 150 1.13 -0.41 6.56
N ASP A 151 1.77 -0.10 7.69
CA ASP A 151 1.43 -0.54 9.04
C ASP A 151 1.07 0.68 9.89
N PRO A 152 -0.23 0.91 10.20
CA PRO A 152 -0.67 2.07 10.97
C PRO A 152 -0.02 2.20 12.35
N ALA A 153 0.49 1.09 12.92
CA ALA A 153 1.20 1.12 14.20
C ALA A 153 2.56 1.85 14.13
N LYS A 154 3.10 2.07 12.92
CA LYS A 154 4.38 2.76 12.69
C LYS A 154 4.24 4.26 12.44
N GLY A 155 3.03 4.75 12.15
CA GLY A 155 2.78 6.16 11.91
C GLY A 155 1.69 6.42 10.87
N ASN A 156 1.54 7.69 10.54
CA ASN A 156 0.61 8.20 9.54
C ASN A 156 1.11 7.87 8.13
N LEU A 157 0.18 7.79 7.18
CA LEU A 157 0.51 7.62 5.78
C LEU A 157 0.69 9.01 5.14
N LEU A 158 1.86 9.27 4.54
CA LEU A 158 2.07 10.45 3.71
C LEU A 158 1.92 10.05 2.25
N LEU A 159 1.10 10.80 1.52
CA LEU A 159 0.99 10.73 0.07
C LEU A 159 1.72 11.94 -0.53
N ASP A 160 2.64 11.69 -1.47
CA ASP A 160 3.31 12.71 -2.26
C ASP A 160 2.94 12.53 -3.74
N VAL A 161 2.35 13.55 -4.34
CA VAL A 161 1.77 13.53 -5.67
C VAL A 161 2.41 14.62 -6.51
N ARG A 162 2.89 14.27 -7.71
CA ARG A 162 3.43 15.22 -8.68
C ARG A 162 2.74 15.07 -10.02
N GLY A 163 2.59 16.18 -10.72
CA GLY A 163 2.05 16.19 -12.09
C GLY A 163 0.56 15.80 -12.19
N LEU A 164 -0.19 15.80 -11.08
CA LEU A 164 -1.60 15.41 -11.09
C LEU A 164 -2.47 16.44 -11.83
N ALA A 165 -2.96 16.07 -13.01
CA ALA A 165 -3.87 16.90 -13.78
C ALA A 165 -5.16 16.12 -14.02
N LEU A 166 -6.20 16.36 -13.21
CA LEU A 166 -7.50 15.68 -13.36
C LEU A 166 -8.46 16.50 -14.21
N PRO A 167 -9.34 15.87 -15.00
CA PRO A 167 -10.25 16.56 -15.91
C PRO A 167 -11.53 16.99 -15.18
N PHE A 168 -11.56 17.00 -13.85
CA PHE A 168 -12.73 17.29 -13.04
C PHE A 168 -12.32 17.98 -11.73
N ILE A 169 -13.31 18.54 -11.05
CA ILE A 169 -13.13 19.05 -9.69
C ILE A 169 -13.10 17.86 -8.73
N VAL A 170 -12.04 17.78 -7.94
CA VAL A 170 -11.82 16.71 -6.98
C VAL A 170 -12.55 17.05 -5.70
N ASP A 171 -13.20 16.04 -5.13
CA ASP A 171 -13.82 16.15 -3.83
C ASP A 171 -12.76 16.31 -2.73
N GLY A 172 -13.11 17.05 -1.69
CA GLY A 172 -12.18 17.39 -0.64
C GLY A 172 -12.86 17.90 0.62
N PHE A 173 -12.02 18.24 1.59
CA PHE A 173 -12.48 18.72 2.86
C PHE A 173 -11.62 19.88 3.37
N THR A 174 -12.19 20.66 4.27
CA THR A 174 -11.48 21.67 5.07
C THR A 174 -11.43 21.21 6.52
N SER A 175 -10.23 21.17 7.09
CA SER A 175 -9.97 20.85 8.49
C SER A 175 -9.64 22.11 9.30
N ASP A 176 -9.47 21.96 10.61
CA ASP A 176 -9.11 23.04 11.55
C ASP A 176 -7.60 23.26 11.68
N HIS A 177 -6.79 22.32 11.21
CA HIS A 177 -5.33 22.39 11.17
C HIS A 177 -4.80 22.07 9.77
N PRO A 178 -3.55 22.44 9.43
CA PRO A 178 -2.98 22.01 8.16
C PRO A 178 -3.03 20.49 8.01
N THR A 179 -3.25 19.98 6.80
CA THR A 179 -3.25 18.54 6.47
C THR A 179 -2.46 18.25 5.20
N SER A 180 -2.15 19.29 4.43
CA SER A 180 -1.41 19.16 3.19
C SER A 180 -0.50 20.34 2.88
N VAL A 181 0.42 20.10 1.95
CA VAL A 181 1.34 21.06 1.37
C VAL A 181 1.15 21.02 -0.14
N TRP A 182 1.06 22.17 -0.79
CA TRP A 182 0.77 22.19 -2.22
C TRP A 182 1.52 23.29 -2.96
N GLN A 183 1.65 23.10 -4.27
CA GLN A 183 2.36 24.00 -5.16
C GLN A 183 1.62 24.13 -6.50
N LEU A 184 1.52 25.38 -7.00
CA LEU A 184 0.93 25.65 -8.31
C LEU A 184 1.82 25.09 -9.43
N ARG A 185 1.21 24.71 -10.56
CA ARG A 185 1.96 24.22 -11.74
C ARG A 185 3.11 25.14 -12.19
N GLY A 186 2.95 26.46 -12.05
CA GLY A 186 3.98 27.45 -12.42
C GLY A 186 5.20 27.47 -11.49
N ASP A 187 5.09 26.87 -10.31
CA ASP A 187 6.10 26.92 -9.25
C ASP A 187 6.91 25.61 -9.17
N GLY A 188 6.70 24.65 -10.07
CA GLY A 188 7.14 23.24 -9.99
C GLY A 188 8.64 22.95 -9.79
N SER A 189 9.49 23.97 -9.71
CA SER A 189 10.91 23.85 -9.38
C SER A 189 11.26 24.30 -7.95
N LEU A 190 10.32 24.87 -7.19
CA LEU A 190 10.62 25.31 -5.82
C LEU A 190 10.55 24.11 -4.85
N PRO A 191 11.52 23.98 -3.93
CA PRO A 191 11.55 22.88 -2.96
C PRO A 191 10.46 22.98 -1.88
N ALA A 192 9.71 24.08 -1.85
CA ALA A 192 8.70 24.37 -0.85
C ALA A 192 7.36 24.74 -1.50
N GLY A 193 6.28 24.34 -0.83
CA GLY A 193 4.91 24.69 -1.15
C GLY A 193 4.27 25.56 -0.07
N LYS A 194 2.94 25.62 -0.10
CA LYS A 194 2.11 26.32 0.89
C LYS A 194 1.39 25.28 1.74
N LEU A 195 1.49 25.44 3.06
CA LEU A 195 0.64 24.70 3.99
C LEU A 195 -0.82 25.10 3.76
N THR A 196 -1.72 24.13 3.86
CA THR A 196 -3.15 24.37 3.78
C THR A 196 -3.92 23.43 4.69
N VAL A 197 -5.07 23.91 5.15
CA VAL A 197 -6.06 23.15 5.95
C VAL A 197 -6.97 22.29 5.07
N ASN A 198 -6.82 22.42 3.75
CA ASN A 198 -7.60 21.69 2.78
C ASN A 198 -6.95 20.33 2.49
N GLY A 199 -7.75 19.28 2.42
CA GLY A 199 -7.32 17.95 2.01
C GLY A 199 -8.24 17.38 0.93
N LEU A 200 -7.76 16.33 0.25
CA LEU A 200 -8.55 15.57 -0.70
C LEU A 200 -9.23 14.39 0.00
N VAL A 201 -10.49 14.14 -0.35
CA VAL A 201 -11.15 12.88 0.02
C VAL A 201 -10.53 11.79 -0.85
N THR A 202 -9.93 10.81 -0.19
CA THR A 202 -9.08 9.81 -0.86
C THR A 202 -9.47 8.41 -0.44
N GLY A 203 -9.67 7.54 -1.43
CA GLY A 203 -9.87 6.11 -1.25
C GLY A 203 -8.54 5.36 -1.34
N PHE A 204 -8.38 4.33 -0.53
CA PHE A 204 -7.20 3.47 -0.49
C PHE A 204 -7.63 2.01 -0.60
N GLY A 205 -7.06 1.30 -1.57
CA GLY A 205 -7.23 -0.14 -1.69
C GLY A 205 -5.99 -0.88 -1.23
N PHE A 206 -6.16 -1.63 -0.15
CA PHE A 206 -5.15 -2.47 0.46
C PHE A 206 -5.36 -3.93 0.11
N TRP A 207 -4.27 -4.69 0.02
CA TRP A 207 -4.28 -6.13 -0.15
C TRP A 207 -3.59 -6.80 1.02
N VAL A 208 -4.34 -7.60 1.76
CA VAL A 208 -3.77 -8.36 2.88
C VAL A 208 -3.04 -9.56 2.32
N VAL A 209 -1.73 -9.63 2.59
CA VAL A 209 -0.92 -10.81 2.30
C VAL A 209 -1.09 -11.77 3.47
N PRO A 210 -1.74 -12.94 3.27
CA PRO A 210 -1.87 -13.91 4.34
C PRO A 210 -0.48 -14.36 4.76
N GLU A 211 -0.18 -14.31 6.05
CA GLU A 211 1.08 -14.87 6.54
C GLU A 211 1.12 -16.35 6.13
N PRO A 212 2.24 -16.85 5.55
CA PRO A 212 2.40 -18.27 5.33
C PRO A 212 2.23 -18.94 6.68
N GLY A 213 1.15 -19.70 6.83
CA GLY A 213 0.64 -20.09 8.14
C GLY A 213 1.78 -20.59 9.02
N VAL A 214 2.13 -19.82 10.06
CA VAL A 214 3.25 -20.17 10.95
C VAL A 214 3.02 -21.57 11.51
N GLY A 215 1.76 -21.93 11.77
CA GLY A 215 1.35 -23.29 12.10
C GLY A 215 1.73 -24.34 11.06
N LEU A 216 1.58 -24.07 9.75
CA LEU A 216 2.03 -24.98 8.70
C LEU A 216 3.56 -25.16 8.75
N LEU A 217 4.31 -24.07 8.89
CA LEU A 217 5.78 -24.14 8.96
C LEU A 217 6.24 -24.87 10.23
N THR A 218 5.62 -24.59 11.38
CA THR A 218 5.93 -25.25 12.66
C THR A 218 5.57 -26.72 12.63
N THR A 219 4.37 -27.08 12.17
CA THR A 219 3.93 -28.48 12.08
C THR A 219 4.81 -29.26 11.10
N THR A 220 5.13 -28.68 9.95
CA THR A 220 6.06 -29.29 8.98
C THR A 220 7.43 -29.49 9.60
N GLY A 221 7.95 -28.47 10.29
CA GLY A 221 9.22 -28.56 11.03
C GLY A 221 9.21 -29.67 12.08
N LEU A 222 8.15 -29.78 12.88
CA LEU A 222 7.98 -30.81 13.91
C LEU A 222 7.87 -32.21 13.30
N VAL A 223 7.14 -32.38 12.19
CA VAL A 223 7.02 -33.65 11.47
C VAL A 223 8.38 -34.07 10.91
N CYS A 224 9.13 -33.14 10.29
CA CYS A 224 10.48 -33.40 9.81
C CYS A 224 11.42 -33.82 10.95
N LEU A 225 11.40 -33.11 12.07
CA LEU A 225 12.18 -33.44 13.27
C LEU A 225 11.84 -34.83 13.83
N ALA A 226 10.55 -35.17 13.91
CA ALA A 226 10.09 -36.48 14.38
C ALA A 226 10.53 -37.60 13.44
N ALA A 227 10.50 -37.35 12.13
CA ALA A 227 10.95 -38.32 11.13
C ALA A 227 12.47 -38.56 11.20
N LEU A 228 13.27 -37.51 11.38
CA LEU A 228 14.73 -37.62 11.55
C LEU A 228 15.10 -38.43 12.81
N ARG A 229 14.43 -38.19 13.94
CA ARG A 229 14.66 -38.96 15.17
C ARG A 229 14.35 -40.46 15.04
N ARG A 230 13.47 -40.86 14.10
CA ARG A 230 13.19 -42.28 13.85
C ARG A 230 14.29 -42.96 13.04
N VAL A 231 15.03 -42.24 12.20
CA VAL A 231 16.14 -42.81 11.41
C VAL A 231 17.31 -43.22 12.32
N ASP A 232 17.62 -42.43 13.34
CA ASP A 232 18.72 -42.73 14.27
C ASP A 232 18.49 -43.96 15.15
N ARG A 233 17.24 -44.40 15.33
CA ARG A 233 16.90 -45.57 16.15
C ARG A 233 16.88 -46.90 15.40
N MET A 234 17.19 -46.93 14.10
CA MET A 234 17.23 -48.23 13.40
C MET A 234 18.44 -49.04 13.91
N PRO A 235 18.22 -50.25 14.47
CA PRO A 235 19.31 -51.08 14.95
C PRO A 235 20.25 -51.36 13.79
N ARG A 236 21.56 -51.07 13.98
CA ARG A 236 22.58 -51.49 13.03
C ARG A 236 22.50 -53.01 12.97
N LEU A 237 22.00 -53.55 11.87
CA LEU A 237 22.12 -54.96 11.57
C LEU A 237 23.61 -55.25 11.51
N VAL A 238 24.13 -55.82 12.60
CA VAL A 238 25.47 -56.37 12.68
C VAL A 238 25.50 -57.46 11.63
N SER A 239 26.21 -57.19 10.54
CA SER A 239 26.45 -58.15 9.48
C SER A 239 27.44 -59.17 10.01
N ASP A 240 26.95 -60.18 10.74
CA ASP A 240 27.71 -61.41 10.96
C ASP A 240 27.85 -62.11 9.61
N ARG A 241 28.99 -61.91 8.96
CA ARG A 241 29.48 -62.81 7.93
C ARG A 241 30.47 -63.75 8.59
N GLY A 242 30.04 -65.00 8.76
CA GLY A 242 30.95 -66.15 8.72
C GLY A 242 31.43 -66.42 7.30
#